data_AF-A0A9W7EHC3-F1
#
_entry.id   AF-A0A9W7EHC3-F1
#
_cell.length_a   1.000
_cell.length_b   1.000
_cell.length_c   1.000
_cell.angle_alpha   90.00
_cell.angle_beta   90.00
_cell.angle_gamma   90.00
#
_symmetry.space_group_name_H-M   'P 1'
#
loop_
_entity.id
_entity.type
_entity.pdbx_description
1 polymer ?
#
loop_
_entity_poly.entity_id
_entity_poly.type
_entity_poly.pdbx_seq_one_letter_code
_entity_poly.pdbx_strand_id
1 'polypeptide(L)'
;MSSFQIRPLPKYLPLNLNYPNLELITSSTSSPPSPPLYYCHNFLSSLECDALIQAGLEGGFHPSPVVGDEPEVEGDVSALRAKPKISNARTSTTIYLDREDVPSIIKKVTELTTVQPFQCELPQVAQYLPSQKYDAHFDAFDTSTANGQAFCQNGGQRICTVLIYLNDVGRGGRTSFPHAVWREDLTQPGSNMLDGGSFTRGSRGVSVTPRKGGAVIFFPSHNTSDANGNSLGLMLDPLALHRAEDAVDVKYVSQVWIRAGEYNGVPSRRLKTAI
;
A
#
# COMPACT_ATOMS: atom_id res chain seq x y z
N MET A 1 -29.84 -24.84 17.23
CA MET A 1 -29.12 -23.80 17.99
C MET A 1 -27.80 -23.58 17.27
N SER A 2 -27.67 -22.49 16.51
CA SER A 2 -26.42 -22.14 15.85
C SER A 2 -25.42 -21.73 16.94
N SER A 3 -24.36 -22.51 17.13
CA SER A 3 -23.25 -22.12 17.98
C SER A 3 -22.66 -20.84 17.38
N PHE A 4 -22.70 -19.74 18.13
CA PHE A 4 -21.88 -18.57 17.82
C PHE A 4 -20.42 -18.98 18.02
N GLN A 5 -19.83 -19.56 16.98
CA GLN A 5 -18.42 -19.89 16.97
C GLN A 5 -17.68 -18.54 16.89
N ILE A 6 -17.10 -18.12 18.02
CA ILE A 6 -16.30 -16.90 18.10
C ILE A 6 -15.18 -17.06 17.08
N ARG A 7 -15.26 -16.32 15.97
CA ARG A 7 -14.19 -16.32 14.98
C ARG A 7 -12.96 -15.69 15.64
N PRO A 8 -11.79 -16.36 15.59
CA PRO A 8 -10.57 -15.81 16.14
C PRO A 8 -10.24 -14.49 15.46
N LEU A 9 -9.74 -13.53 16.23
CA LEU A 9 -9.41 -12.19 15.74
C LEU A 9 -8.28 -12.26 14.70
N PRO A 10 -8.34 -11.43 13.64
CA PRO A 10 -7.28 -11.35 12.65
C PRO A 10 -5.97 -10.88 13.29
N LYS A 11 -4.86 -11.51 12.88
CA LYS A 11 -3.50 -11.15 13.29
C LYS A 11 -2.77 -10.51 12.11
N TYR A 12 -2.55 -9.21 12.18
CA TYR A 12 -1.80 -8.44 11.18
C TYR A 12 -0.30 -8.41 11.50
N LEU A 13 0.53 -7.98 10.54
CA LEU A 13 1.94 -7.72 10.79
C LEU A 13 2.10 -6.69 11.93
N PRO A 14 2.86 -6.98 13.00
CA PRO A 14 3.11 -6.00 14.05
C PRO A 14 3.98 -4.85 13.52
N LEU A 15 3.68 -3.62 13.97
CA LEU A 15 4.52 -2.45 13.72
C LEU A 15 5.29 -2.05 14.99
N ASN A 16 6.39 -1.32 14.80
CA ASN A 16 7.00 -0.54 15.86
C ASN A 16 6.10 0.65 16.22
N LEU A 17 5.24 0.48 17.22
CA LEU A 17 4.29 1.53 17.64
C LEU A 17 4.97 2.76 18.28
N ASN A 18 6.27 2.67 18.59
CA ASN A 18 7.06 3.82 19.05
C ASN A 18 7.69 4.61 17.89
N TYR A 19 7.39 4.25 16.63
CA TYR A 19 7.88 5.00 15.48
C TYR A 19 7.38 6.46 15.54
N PRO A 20 8.25 7.46 15.35
CA PRO A 20 7.87 8.86 15.50
C PRO A 20 6.70 9.26 14.61
N ASN A 21 5.77 10.03 15.15
CA ASN A 21 4.62 10.60 14.44
C ASN A 21 3.65 9.58 13.80
N LEU A 22 3.61 8.35 14.32
CA LEU A 22 2.68 7.31 13.88
C LEU A 22 1.35 7.41 14.65
N GLU A 23 0.23 7.49 13.91
CA GLU A 23 -1.12 7.61 14.47
C GLU A 23 -2.05 6.52 13.89
N LEU A 24 -2.77 5.79 14.74
CA LEU A 24 -3.81 4.84 14.32
C LEU A 24 -5.10 5.59 13.95
N ILE A 25 -5.62 5.43 12.74
CA ILE A 25 -6.80 6.15 12.24
C ILE A 25 -8.11 5.36 12.43
N THR A 26 -8.04 4.02 12.45
CA THR A 26 -9.23 3.17 12.51
C THR A 26 -9.61 2.74 13.93
N SER A 27 -10.90 2.47 14.13
CA SER A 27 -11.44 1.97 15.39
C SER A 27 -11.26 0.45 15.52
N SER A 28 -10.57 0.02 16.58
CA SER A 28 -10.46 -1.38 16.99
C SER A 28 -11.68 -1.90 17.75
N THR A 29 -12.62 -1.03 18.15
CA THR A 29 -13.80 -1.37 18.95
C THR A 29 -15.06 -1.62 18.11
N SER A 30 -14.94 -1.53 16.78
CA SER A 30 -16.01 -1.87 15.84
C SER A 30 -16.30 -3.38 15.83
N SER A 31 -17.50 -3.77 15.34
CA SER A 31 -17.89 -5.17 15.20
C SER A 31 -18.37 -5.45 13.76
N PRO A 32 -17.63 -6.25 12.96
CA PRO A 32 -16.28 -6.75 13.25
C PRO A 32 -15.25 -5.60 13.35
N PRO A 33 -14.10 -5.83 14.01
CA PRO A 33 -13.06 -4.81 14.10
C PRO A 33 -12.52 -4.45 12.72
N SER A 34 -12.34 -3.15 12.49
CA SER A 34 -11.69 -2.63 11.29
C SER A 34 -10.20 -3.03 11.25
N PRO A 35 -9.64 -3.33 10.07
CA PRO A 35 -8.20 -3.48 9.93
C PRO A 35 -7.48 -2.21 10.43
N PRO A 36 -6.31 -2.34 11.07
CA PRO A 36 -5.52 -1.19 11.47
C PRO A 36 -5.12 -0.38 10.23
N LEU A 37 -5.34 0.93 10.29
CA LEU A 37 -4.90 1.89 9.29
C LEU A 37 -4.13 2.95 10.04
N TYR A 38 -2.84 3.06 9.78
CA TYR A 38 -2.00 4.09 10.40
C TYR A 38 -1.65 5.19 9.41
N TYR A 39 -1.41 6.37 9.94
CA TYR A 39 -0.76 7.46 9.23
C TYR A 39 0.51 7.88 9.97
N CYS A 40 1.62 7.98 9.24
CA CYS A 40 2.88 8.48 9.76
C CYS A 40 3.13 9.87 9.17
N HIS A 41 3.12 10.90 10.01
CA HIS A 41 3.47 12.25 9.57
C HIS A 41 4.97 12.36 9.36
N ASN A 42 5.40 13.10 8.34
CA ASN A 42 6.82 13.37 8.06
C ASN A 42 7.67 12.08 7.98
N PHE A 43 7.10 11.01 7.42
CA PHE A 43 7.81 9.74 7.20
C PHE A 43 9.03 9.96 6.29
N LEU A 44 8.84 10.68 5.19
CA LEU A 44 9.94 11.21 4.38
C LEU A 44 10.07 12.72 4.58
N SER A 45 11.32 13.19 4.55
CA SER A 45 11.62 14.61 4.43
C SER A 45 11.27 15.12 3.04
N SER A 46 11.08 16.43 2.92
CA SER A 46 10.79 17.06 1.62
C SER A 46 11.86 16.77 0.56
N LEU A 47 13.13 16.69 0.96
CA LEU A 47 14.26 16.41 0.07
C LEU A 47 14.22 14.97 -0.47
N GLU A 48 13.92 13.98 0.39
CA GLU A 48 13.76 12.58 -0.04
C GLU A 48 12.59 12.43 -1.01
N CYS A 49 11.47 13.13 -0.76
CA CYS A 49 10.34 13.16 -1.67
C CYS A 49 10.72 13.73 -3.04
N ASP A 50 11.43 14.86 -3.07
CA ASP A 50 11.85 15.50 -4.33
C ASP A 50 12.83 14.61 -5.11
N ALA A 51 13.76 13.94 -4.42
CA ALA A 51 14.70 13.02 -5.05
C ALA A 51 13.98 11.83 -5.73
N LEU A 52 12.95 11.25 -5.08
CA LEU A 52 12.14 10.18 -5.69
C LEU A 52 11.33 10.66 -6.90
N ILE A 53 10.76 11.88 -6.84
CA ILE A 53 10.05 12.47 -7.98
C ILE A 53 11.03 12.67 -9.15
N GLN A 54 12.21 13.23 -8.90
CA GLN A 54 13.23 13.43 -9.94
C GLN A 54 13.69 12.10 -10.56
N ALA A 55 13.92 11.07 -9.73
CA ALA A 55 14.23 9.73 -10.22
C ALA A 55 13.15 9.18 -11.16
N GLY A 56 11.87 9.44 -10.84
CA GLY A 56 10.72 9.14 -11.69
C GLY A 56 10.72 9.89 -13.02
N LEU A 57 10.89 11.21 -12.98
CA LEU A 57 10.89 12.09 -14.16
C LEU A 57 12.02 11.75 -15.13
N GLU A 58 13.23 11.56 -14.62
CA GLU A 58 14.39 11.16 -15.42
C GLU A 58 14.27 9.73 -15.96
N GLY A 59 13.47 8.88 -15.31
CA GLY A 59 13.22 7.49 -15.69
C GLY A 59 12.37 7.34 -16.94
N GLY A 60 11.50 8.33 -17.18
CA GLY A 60 10.37 8.15 -18.06
C GLY A 60 9.38 7.19 -17.43
N PHE A 61 8.29 7.71 -16.86
CA PHE A 61 7.26 6.85 -16.31
C PHE A 61 6.61 5.98 -17.40
N HIS A 62 6.27 4.74 -17.08
CA HIS A 62 5.58 3.80 -17.98
C HIS A 62 4.20 3.42 -17.43
N PRO A 63 3.20 3.03 -18.24
CA PRO A 63 1.89 2.61 -17.73
C PRO A 63 2.01 1.56 -16.62
N SER A 64 1.26 1.76 -15.54
CA SER A 64 1.37 0.91 -14.35
C SER A 64 0.64 -0.42 -14.56
N PRO A 65 1.23 -1.58 -14.23
CA PRO A 65 0.52 -2.85 -14.30
C PRO A 65 -0.56 -2.95 -13.22
N VAL A 66 -1.61 -3.73 -13.51
CA VAL A 66 -2.66 -4.15 -12.57
C VAL A 66 -2.45 -5.62 -12.22
N VAL A 67 -2.68 -5.98 -10.96
CA VAL A 67 -2.68 -7.38 -10.52
C VAL A 67 -3.91 -8.07 -11.11
N GLY A 68 -3.69 -9.06 -11.99
CA GLY A 68 -4.77 -9.92 -12.51
C GLY A 68 -5.25 -9.65 -13.95
N ASP A 69 -4.74 -8.61 -14.64
CA ASP A 69 -5.04 -8.41 -16.06
C ASP A 69 -4.03 -9.22 -16.91
N GLU A 70 -4.49 -10.30 -17.54
CA GLU A 70 -3.64 -11.09 -18.46
C GLU A 70 -3.34 -10.35 -19.78
N PRO A 71 -2.15 -10.54 -20.35
CA PRO A 71 -1.97 -10.44 -21.80
C PRO A 71 -2.62 -11.67 -22.44
N GLU A 72 -3.49 -11.47 -23.43
CA GLU A 72 -3.90 -12.58 -24.31
C GLU A 72 -2.64 -13.15 -24.98
N VAL A 73 -2.29 -14.40 -24.67
CA VAL A 73 -1.18 -15.11 -25.31
C VAL A 73 -1.75 -15.98 -26.43
N GLU A 74 -1.74 -15.47 -27.66
CA GLU A 74 -1.70 -16.33 -28.85
C GLU A 74 -0.23 -16.59 -29.20
N GLY A 75 0.24 -17.82 -28.93
CA GLY A 75 1.46 -18.37 -29.53
C GLY A 75 2.79 -18.18 -28.76
N ASP A 76 3.61 -19.22 -28.88
CA ASP A 76 5.03 -19.43 -28.51
C ASP A 76 5.57 -18.75 -27.23
N VAL A 77 5.79 -19.60 -26.22
CA VAL A 77 6.33 -19.33 -24.86
C VAL A 77 7.78 -18.86 -24.80
N SER A 78 8.43 -18.57 -25.94
CA SER A 78 9.84 -18.15 -25.99
C SER A 78 10.09 -16.63 -26.02
N ALA A 79 9.04 -15.79 -26.00
CA ALA A 79 9.15 -14.33 -25.96
C ALA A 79 8.30 -13.70 -24.84
N LEU A 80 8.60 -14.02 -23.58
CA LEU A 80 8.00 -13.38 -22.39
C LEU A 80 8.48 -11.92 -22.22
N ARG A 81 8.11 -11.04 -23.15
CA ARG A 81 7.83 -9.63 -22.87
C ARG A 81 6.39 -9.38 -23.28
N ALA A 82 5.48 -9.92 -22.49
CA ALA A 82 4.09 -9.49 -22.51
C ALA A 82 4.05 -7.96 -22.41
N LYS A 83 3.56 -7.30 -23.47
CA LYS A 83 3.30 -5.85 -23.43
C LYS A 83 2.22 -5.63 -22.37
N PRO A 84 2.42 -4.75 -21.38
CA PRO A 84 1.40 -4.50 -20.36
C PRO A 84 0.12 -4.02 -21.04
N LYS A 85 -0.99 -4.73 -20.82
CA LYS A 85 -2.32 -4.29 -21.21
C LYS A 85 -2.58 -3.00 -20.42
N ILE A 86 -2.83 -1.89 -21.11
CA ILE A 86 -3.19 -0.63 -20.46
C ILE A 86 -4.54 -0.86 -19.80
N SER A 87 -4.54 -0.96 -18.47
CA SER A 87 -5.77 -1.19 -17.71
C SER A 87 -6.52 0.12 -17.54
N ASN A 88 -7.83 0.11 -17.77
CA ASN A 88 -8.69 1.24 -17.43
C ASN A 88 -8.89 1.37 -15.90
N ALA A 89 -8.57 0.32 -15.15
CA ALA A 89 -8.69 0.30 -13.69
C ALA A 89 -7.54 1.07 -13.01
N ARG A 90 -6.34 1.08 -13.59
CA ARG A 90 -5.18 1.85 -13.12
C ARG A 90 -4.55 2.61 -14.27
N THR A 91 -4.73 3.93 -14.26
CA THR A 91 -4.27 4.77 -15.38
C THR A 91 -3.00 5.56 -15.04
N SER A 92 -2.35 5.28 -13.90
CA SER A 92 -1.10 5.92 -13.49
C SER A 92 0.09 5.42 -14.31
N THR A 93 1.19 6.17 -14.27
CA THR A 93 2.49 5.73 -14.81
C THR A 93 3.51 5.57 -13.69
N THR A 94 4.43 4.61 -13.79
CA THR A 94 5.32 4.20 -12.70
C THR A 94 6.73 3.83 -13.16
N ILE A 95 7.65 3.86 -12.20
CA ILE A 95 8.93 3.13 -12.24
C ILE A 95 9.11 2.31 -10.96
N TYR A 96 10.03 1.34 -10.99
CA TYR A 96 10.48 0.54 -9.85
C TYR A 96 11.98 0.75 -9.66
N LEU A 97 12.36 1.24 -8.49
CA LEU A 97 13.75 1.52 -8.10
C LEU A 97 14.36 0.32 -7.37
N ASP A 98 15.69 0.18 -7.38
CA ASP A 98 16.30 -0.81 -6.51
C ASP A 98 16.22 -0.43 -5.04
N ARG A 99 16.19 -1.45 -4.18
CA ARG A 99 16.35 -1.26 -2.73
C ARG A 99 17.69 -0.60 -2.37
N GLU A 100 18.77 -0.95 -3.06
CA GLU A 100 20.11 -0.39 -2.84
C GLU A 100 20.25 1.06 -3.32
N ASP A 101 19.41 1.49 -4.26
CA ASP A 101 19.40 2.86 -4.78
C ASP A 101 18.59 3.82 -3.90
N VAL A 102 17.73 3.30 -3.03
CA VAL A 102 16.92 4.10 -2.10
C VAL A 102 17.07 3.62 -0.65
N PRO A 103 18.30 3.51 -0.11
CA PRO A 103 18.53 2.92 1.21
C PRO A 103 17.78 3.66 2.33
N SER A 104 17.52 4.96 2.18
CA SER A 104 16.75 5.72 3.19
C SER A 104 15.31 5.22 3.33
N ILE A 105 14.61 4.97 2.20
CA ILE A 105 13.22 4.49 2.23
C ILE A 105 13.15 3.09 2.84
N ILE A 106 14.08 2.22 2.46
CA ILE A 106 14.12 0.83 2.94
C ILE A 106 14.40 0.80 4.43
N LYS A 107 15.37 1.58 4.91
CA LYS A 107 15.66 1.69 6.34
C LYS A 107 14.45 2.14 7.15
N LYS A 108 13.74 3.19 6.71
CA LYS A 108 12.56 3.70 7.42
C LYS A 108 11.41 2.69 7.42
N VAL A 109 11.19 2.01 6.30
CA VAL A 109 10.16 0.95 6.19
C VAL A 109 10.48 -0.21 7.12
N THR A 110 11.74 -0.68 7.16
CA THR A 110 12.12 -1.81 8.02
C THR A 110 12.15 -1.43 9.50
N GLU A 111 12.53 -0.20 9.86
CA GLU A 111 12.42 0.31 11.24
C GLU A 111 10.96 0.41 11.73
N LEU A 112 10.04 0.78 10.84
CA LEU A 112 8.60 0.86 11.14
C LEU A 112 7.95 -0.52 11.24
N THR A 113 8.32 -1.44 10.36
CA THR A 113 7.61 -2.73 10.19
C THR A 113 8.35 -3.92 10.79
N THR A 114 9.60 -3.72 11.22
CA THR A 114 10.50 -4.73 11.83
C THR A 114 10.85 -5.92 10.92
N VAL A 115 10.53 -5.84 9.63
CA VAL A 115 10.85 -6.87 8.63
C VAL A 115 12.26 -6.70 8.08
N GLN A 116 12.75 -7.72 7.38
CA GLN A 116 14.04 -7.64 6.70
C GLN A 116 13.92 -6.89 5.35
N PRO A 117 14.98 -6.19 4.90
CA PRO A 117 14.96 -5.48 3.61
C PRO A 117 14.54 -6.34 2.41
N PHE A 118 14.92 -7.62 2.41
CA PHE A 118 14.58 -8.55 1.33
C PHE A 118 13.09 -8.92 1.27
N GLN A 119 12.32 -8.62 2.32
CA GLN A 119 10.86 -8.78 2.32
C GLN A 119 10.15 -7.57 1.69
N CYS A 120 10.83 -6.44 1.53
CA CYS A 120 10.28 -5.27 0.86
C CYS A 120 10.30 -5.50 -0.65
N GLU A 121 9.18 -5.36 -1.34
CA GLU A 121 9.18 -5.23 -2.79
C GLU A 121 9.99 -4.00 -3.21
N LEU A 122 10.41 -3.97 -4.49
CA LEU A 122 11.11 -2.82 -5.05
C LEU A 122 10.24 -1.56 -4.91
N PRO A 123 10.78 -0.46 -4.34
CA PRO A 123 10.02 0.77 -4.18
C PRO A 123 9.47 1.27 -5.52
N GLN A 124 8.14 1.37 -5.58
CA GLN A 124 7.44 1.92 -6.71
C GLN A 124 7.43 3.45 -6.58
N VAL A 125 7.62 4.18 -7.68
CA VAL A 125 7.29 5.62 -7.78
C VAL A 125 6.27 5.80 -8.88
N ALA A 126 5.09 6.32 -8.54
CA ALA A 126 3.97 6.48 -9.47
C ALA A 126 3.52 7.94 -9.58
N GLN A 127 3.11 8.32 -10.79
CA GLN A 127 2.53 9.61 -11.16
C GLN A 127 1.07 9.43 -11.59
N TYR A 128 0.21 10.28 -11.07
CA TYR A 128 -1.17 10.47 -11.50
C TYR A 128 -1.33 11.89 -12.03
N LEU A 129 -1.60 12.02 -13.32
CA LEU A 129 -2.01 13.24 -13.98
C LEU A 129 -3.50 13.53 -13.72
N PRO A 130 -4.00 14.75 -13.98
CA PRO A 130 -5.42 15.05 -13.87
C PRO A 130 -6.30 13.99 -14.57
N SER A 131 -7.42 13.65 -13.93
CA SER A 131 -8.35 12.57 -14.25
C SER A 131 -7.82 11.13 -14.16
N GLN A 132 -6.55 10.91 -13.82
CA GLN A 132 -6.05 9.55 -13.59
C GLN A 132 -6.43 9.04 -12.20
N LYS A 133 -6.60 7.73 -12.10
CA LYS A 133 -7.09 7.05 -10.90
C LYS A 133 -6.54 5.64 -10.76
N TYR A 134 -6.86 5.03 -9.63
CA TYR A 134 -6.79 3.59 -9.45
C TYR A 134 -8.11 3.15 -8.79
N ASP A 135 -8.93 2.41 -9.52
CA ASP A 135 -10.19 1.85 -9.04
C ASP A 135 -9.98 0.94 -7.80
N ALA A 136 -11.10 0.62 -7.13
CA ALA A 136 -11.08 -0.16 -5.91
C ALA A 136 -10.44 -1.54 -6.11
N HIS A 137 -9.41 -1.83 -5.32
CA HIS A 137 -8.63 -3.06 -5.42
C HIS A 137 -8.09 -3.50 -4.06
N PHE A 138 -7.56 -4.72 -4.05
CA PHE A 138 -6.79 -5.28 -2.94
C PHE A 138 -5.32 -5.32 -3.30
N ASP A 139 -4.46 -5.01 -2.34
CA ASP A 139 -3.02 -5.23 -2.51
C ASP A 139 -2.65 -6.70 -2.30
N ALA A 140 -3.44 -7.47 -1.56
CA ALA A 140 -3.24 -8.90 -1.34
C ALA A 140 -3.72 -9.71 -2.53
N PHE A 141 -3.11 -10.87 -2.71
CA PHE A 141 -3.46 -11.84 -3.75
C PHE A 141 -4.60 -12.76 -3.29
N ASP A 142 -5.55 -13.05 -4.17
CA ASP A 142 -6.55 -14.08 -3.92
C ASP A 142 -5.96 -15.47 -4.15
N THR A 143 -5.53 -16.12 -3.07
CA THR A 143 -4.90 -17.45 -3.07
C THR A 143 -5.87 -18.59 -3.37
N SER A 144 -7.17 -18.32 -3.52
CA SER A 144 -8.11 -19.30 -4.07
C SER A 144 -7.99 -19.45 -5.60
N THR A 145 -7.33 -18.49 -6.27
CA THR A 145 -7.11 -18.49 -7.71
C THR A 145 -5.70 -18.97 -8.06
N ALA A 146 -5.54 -19.61 -9.23
CA ALA A 146 -4.23 -20.03 -9.74
C ALA A 146 -3.26 -18.84 -9.89
N ASN A 147 -3.76 -17.69 -10.35
CA ASN A 147 -2.96 -16.49 -10.53
C ASN A 147 -2.47 -15.92 -9.18
N GLY A 148 -3.35 -15.84 -8.18
CA GLY A 148 -2.94 -15.40 -6.84
C GLY A 148 -1.93 -16.36 -6.19
N GLN A 149 -2.09 -17.67 -6.40
CA GLN A 149 -1.10 -18.66 -5.98
C GLN A 149 0.25 -18.47 -6.69
N ALA A 150 0.25 -18.22 -8.00
CA ALA A 150 1.46 -17.95 -8.78
C ALA A 150 2.17 -16.68 -8.30
N PHE A 151 1.44 -15.58 -8.07
CA PHE A 151 2.02 -14.36 -7.49
C PHE A 151 2.60 -14.60 -6.08
N CYS A 152 2.01 -15.50 -5.30
CA CYS A 152 2.54 -15.88 -4.00
C CYS A 152 3.84 -16.70 -4.04
N GLN A 153 4.25 -17.25 -5.18
CA GLN A 153 5.49 -18.03 -5.27
C GLN A 153 6.75 -17.17 -5.04
N ASN A 154 6.69 -15.87 -5.32
CA ASN A 154 7.80 -14.93 -5.10
C ASN A 154 7.56 -14.09 -3.84
N GLY A 155 7.88 -14.63 -2.66
CA GLY A 155 7.79 -13.91 -1.38
C GLY A 155 6.47 -14.09 -0.61
N GLY A 156 5.57 -14.99 -1.01
CA GLY A 156 4.37 -15.32 -0.25
C GLY A 156 3.23 -14.32 -0.44
N GLN A 157 2.47 -13.98 0.60
CA GLN A 157 1.39 -12.97 0.52
C GLN A 157 1.94 -11.56 0.81
N ARG A 158 1.30 -10.50 0.31
CA ARG A 158 1.56 -9.12 0.77
C ARG A 158 0.88 -8.91 2.12
N ILE A 159 1.65 -8.57 3.14
CA ILE A 159 1.20 -8.51 4.54
C ILE A 159 1.11 -7.08 5.09
N CYS A 160 1.70 -6.11 4.42
CA CYS A 160 1.63 -4.69 4.77
C CYS A 160 1.94 -3.85 3.52
N THR A 161 1.30 -2.70 3.42
CA THR A 161 1.58 -1.68 2.42
C THR A 161 1.98 -0.40 3.12
N VAL A 162 3.12 0.18 2.72
CA VAL A 162 3.53 1.54 3.08
C VAL A 162 3.40 2.42 1.85
N LEU A 163 2.35 3.24 1.80
CA LEU A 163 2.06 4.19 0.73
C LEU A 163 2.46 5.60 1.16
N ILE A 164 3.40 6.23 0.46
CA ILE A 164 4.03 7.49 0.84
C ILE A 164 3.66 8.56 -0.18
N TYR A 165 3.17 9.70 0.26
CA TYR A 165 2.86 10.84 -0.60
C TYR A 165 4.10 11.69 -0.82
N LEU A 166 4.46 11.92 -2.09
CA LEU A 166 5.68 12.64 -2.46
C LEU A 166 5.44 14.13 -2.70
N ASN A 167 4.18 14.56 -2.79
CA ASN A 167 3.79 15.96 -2.87
C ASN A 167 2.43 16.21 -2.19
N ASP A 168 2.17 17.47 -1.85
CA ASP A 168 0.84 17.92 -1.45
C ASP A 168 -0.08 17.95 -2.67
N VAL A 169 -1.32 17.50 -2.47
CA VAL A 169 -2.37 17.53 -3.49
C VAL A 169 -3.54 18.36 -2.96
N GLY A 170 -3.82 19.50 -3.61
CA GLY A 170 -4.85 20.42 -3.16
C GLY A 170 -6.27 19.89 -3.42
N ARG A 171 -6.47 19.21 -4.55
CA ARG A 171 -7.77 18.70 -5.00
C ARG A 171 -7.67 17.28 -5.57
N GLY A 172 -8.66 16.45 -5.24
CA GLY A 172 -8.73 15.06 -5.69
C GLY A 172 -7.61 14.18 -5.14
N GLY A 173 -7.38 13.03 -5.75
CA GLY A 173 -6.20 12.19 -5.49
C GLY A 173 -6.14 11.56 -4.09
N ARG A 174 -7.23 11.56 -3.33
CA ARG A 174 -7.25 10.94 -2.00
C ARG A 174 -7.08 9.42 -2.09
N THR A 175 -6.56 8.84 -1.03
CA THR A 175 -6.59 7.37 -0.86
C THR A 175 -7.78 7.04 0.03
N SER A 176 -8.79 6.37 -0.52
CA SER A 176 -10.04 6.09 0.21
C SER A 176 -10.17 4.60 0.55
N PHE A 177 -10.53 4.32 1.79
CA PHE A 177 -10.79 3.00 2.37
C PHE A 177 -12.30 2.90 2.71
N PRO A 178 -13.16 2.48 1.76
CA PRO A 178 -14.61 2.51 1.93
C PRO A 178 -15.15 1.63 3.06
N HIS A 179 -14.38 0.62 3.51
CA HIS A 179 -14.79 -0.30 4.56
C HIS A 179 -14.10 -0.08 5.90
N ALA A 180 -13.13 0.85 5.97
CA ALA A 180 -12.43 1.17 7.22
C ALA A 180 -13.36 1.92 8.18
N VAL A 181 -13.40 1.51 9.45
CA VAL A 181 -14.23 2.19 10.46
C VAL A 181 -13.43 3.30 11.12
N TRP A 182 -13.91 4.53 10.98
CA TRP A 182 -13.32 5.73 11.55
C TRP A 182 -13.25 5.69 13.09
N ARG A 183 -12.17 6.21 13.67
CA ARG A 183 -11.96 6.33 15.12
C ARG A 183 -12.51 7.68 15.62
N GLU A 184 -13.68 7.67 16.25
CA GLU A 184 -14.48 8.89 16.57
C GLU A 184 -13.78 9.87 17.55
N ASP A 185 -12.93 9.37 18.45
CA ASP A 185 -12.10 10.16 19.39
C ASP A 185 -11.10 11.09 18.69
N LEU A 186 -10.74 10.82 17.43
CA LEU A 186 -9.89 11.71 16.63
C LEU A 186 -10.56 13.04 16.24
N THR A 187 -11.87 13.16 16.42
CA THR A 187 -12.64 14.36 16.02
C THR A 187 -13.06 15.24 17.20
N GLN A 188 -12.66 14.89 18.43
CA GLN A 188 -13.06 15.64 19.62
C GLN A 188 -12.23 16.93 19.78
N PRO A 189 -12.85 18.04 20.24
CA PRO A 189 -12.12 19.27 20.57
C PRO A 189 -10.97 18.96 21.55
N GLY A 190 -9.73 19.28 21.17
CA GLY A 190 -8.53 18.95 21.96
C GLY A 190 -7.79 17.67 21.53
N SER A 191 -8.23 16.99 20.47
CA SER A 191 -7.44 15.93 19.84
C SER A 191 -6.11 16.49 19.34
N ASN A 192 -4.99 15.88 19.73
CA ASN A 192 -3.63 16.17 19.25
C ASN A 192 -3.40 15.67 17.80
N MET A 193 -4.33 16.00 16.89
CA MET A 193 -4.13 15.73 15.45
C MET A 193 -2.87 16.50 15.02
N LEU A 194 -1.87 15.77 14.53
CA LEU A 194 -0.56 16.37 14.23
C LEU A 194 -0.61 17.31 13.01
N ASP A 195 -1.71 17.33 12.25
CA ASP A 195 -1.95 18.29 11.16
C ASP A 195 -3.46 18.49 10.87
N GLY A 196 -3.84 19.72 10.50
CA GLY A 196 -5.20 20.23 10.31
C GLY A 196 -5.95 19.71 9.08
N GLY A 197 -6.06 18.38 8.92
CA GLY A 197 -6.97 17.78 7.93
C GLY A 197 -6.35 16.80 6.94
N SER A 198 -5.30 16.06 7.33
CA SER A 198 -4.66 15.02 6.49
C SER A 198 -5.56 13.81 6.19
N PHE A 199 -6.68 13.69 6.89
CA PHE A 199 -7.67 12.67 6.66
C PHE A 199 -9.06 13.22 6.99
N THR A 200 -10.07 12.66 6.34
CA THR A 200 -11.46 13.06 6.52
C THR A 200 -12.32 11.82 6.70
N ARG A 201 -13.30 11.93 7.59
CA ARG A 201 -14.41 10.98 7.63
C ARG A 201 -15.17 11.11 6.31
N GLY A 202 -15.12 10.06 5.49
CA GLY A 202 -15.99 9.97 4.31
C GLY A 202 -17.44 9.73 4.74
N SER A 203 -18.39 9.89 3.81
CA SER A 203 -19.78 9.47 4.06
C SER A 203 -19.89 7.97 4.39
N ARG A 204 -18.93 7.17 3.90
CA ARG A 204 -18.62 5.79 4.29
C ARG A 204 -17.09 5.63 4.28
N GLY A 205 -16.51 5.14 5.35
CA GLY A 205 -15.07 4.83 5.39
C GLY A 205 -14.14 5.96 5.83
N VAL A 206 -12.84 5.75 5.58
CA VAL A 206 -11.75 6.70 5.86
C VAL A 206 -11.14 7.17 4.54
N SER A 207 -10.87 8.46 4.39
CA SER A 207 -10.13 9.00 3.24
C SER A 207 -8.95 9.83 3.68
N VAL A 208 -7.79 9.58 3.08
CA VAL A 208 -6.53 10.27 3.39
C VAL A 208 -6.17 11.22 2.25
N THR A 209 -5.93 12.49 2.61
CA THR A 209 -5.47 13.54 1.70
C THR A 209 -3.95 13.44 1.54
N PRO A 210 -3.41 13.48 0.30
CA PRO A 210 -1.96 13.47 0.10
C PRO A 210 -1.31 14.71 0.72
N ARG A 211 -0.39 14.47 1.67
CA ARG A 211 0.50 15.48 2.23
C ARG A 211 1.94 15.06 2.05
N LYS A 212 2.78 15.95 1.53
CA LYS A 212 4.17 15.62 1.20
C LYS A 212 4.89 15.03 2.42
N GLY A 213 5.55 13.89 2.22
CA GLY A 213 6.28 13.18 3.28
C GLY A 213 5.40 12.31 4.19
N GLY A 214 4.08 12.44 4.15
CA GLY A 214 3.17 11.59 4.92
C GLY A 214 3.05 10.18 4.33
N ALA A 215 2.88 9.18 5.18
CA ALA A 215 2.69 7.79 4.76
C ALA A 215 1.42 7.18 5.37
N VAL A 216 0.70 6.40 4.58
CA VAL A 216 -0.40 5.53 5.03
C VAL A 216 0.11 4.10 5.11
N ILE A 217 -0.15 3.44 6.24
CA ILE A 217 0.22 2.05 6.47
C ILE A 217 -1.05 1.24 6.71
N PHE A 218 -1.25 0.20 5.91
CA PHE A 218 -2.41 -0.68 6.01
C PHE A 218 -2.05 -2.12 5.68
N PHE A 219 -2.91 -3.06 6.08
CA PHE A 219 -2.61 -4.49 6.04
C PHE A 219 -3.60 -5.19 5.11
N PRO A 220 -3.17 -5.57 3.90
CA PRO A 220 -4.06 -6.16 2.91
C PRO A 220 -4.37 -7.63 3.18
N SER A 221 -3.62 -8.28 4.06
CA SER A 221 -3.89 -9.63 4.54
C SER A 221 -3.65 -9.75 6.04
N HIS A 222 -4.25 -10.78 6.63
CA HIS A 222 -4.04 -11.16 8.02
C HIS A 222 -3.93 -12.67 8.15
N ASN A 223 -3.37 -13.13 9.26
CA ASN A 223 -3.41 -14.53 9.63
C ASN A 223 -4.61 -14.77 10.55
N THR A 224 -5.21 -15.95 10.46
CA THR A 224 -6.20 -16.44 11.42
C THR A 224 -5.70 -17.73 12.06
N SER A 225 -6.22 -18.07 13.24
CA SER A 225 -5.85 -19.30 13.92
C SER A 225 -7.04 -20.26 13.98
N ASP A 226 -6.82 -21.57 14.03
CA ASP A 226 -7.87 -22.51 14.43
C ASP A 226 -8.18 -22.40 15.94
N ALA A 227 -9.13 -23.19 16.43
CA ALA A 227 -9.49 -23.22 17.85
C ALA A 227 -8.32 -23.65 18.77
N ASN A 228 -7.27 -24.26 18.23
CA ASN A 228 -6.08 -24.70 18.94
C ASN A 228 -4.92 -23.69 18.81
N GLY A 229 -5.13 -22.56 18.13
CA GLY A 229 -4.11 -21.53 17.91
C GLY A 229 -3.22 -21.75 16.69
N ASN A 230 -3.41 -22.83 15.91
CA ASN A 230 -2.60 -23.09 14.72
C ASN A 230 -2.94 -22.10 13.62
N SER A 231 -1.92 -21.53 12.98
CA SER A 231 -2.08 -20.63 11.83
C SER A 231 -2.84 -21.33 10.70
N LEU A 232 -3.92 -20.73 10.22
CA LEU A 232 -4.67 -21.15 9.02
C LEU A 232 -4.08 -20.57 7.73
N GLY A 233 -3.06 -19.71 7.85
CA GLY A 233 -2.38 -19.07 6.73
C GLY A 233 -2.82 -17.63 6.52
N LEU A 234 -2.08 -16.93 5.65
CA LEU A 234 -2.35 -15.53 5.33
C LEU A 234 -3.49 -15.43 4.32
N MET A 235 -4.54 -14.73 4.71
CA MET A 235 -5.75 -14.52 3.91
C MET A 235 -5.93 -13.04 3.58
N LEU A 236 -6.42 -12.75 2.39
CA LEU A 236 -6.82 -11.40 1.97
C LEU A 236 -7.89 -10.87 2.94
N ASP A 237 -7.71 -9.62 3.37
CA ASP A 237 -8.67 -8.95 4.23
C ASP A 237 -9.70 -8.17 3.39
N PRO A 238 -10.98 -8.58 3.36
CA PRO A 238 -11.98 -7.92 2.53
C PRO A 238 -12.28 -6.47 2.94
N LEU A 239 -11.90 -6.07 4.17
CA LEU A 239 -12.06 -4.70 4.65
C LEU A 239 -10.89 -3.79 4.26
N ALA A 240 -9.81 -4.34 3.70
CA ALA A 240 -8.65 -3.59 3.19
C ALA A 240 -8.81 -3.08 1.75
N LEU A 241 -10.02 -3.16 1.18
CA LEU A 241 -10.34 -2.58 -0.12
C LEU A 241 -10.01 -1.08 -0.08
N HIS A 242 -9.28 -0.60 -1.09
CA HIS A 242 -8.91 0.80 -1.19
C HIS A 242 -8.80 1.24 -2.66
N ARG A 243 -8.79 2.55 -2.88
CA ARG A 243 -8.66 3.15 -4.21
C ARG A 243 -7.90 4.47 -4.14
N ALA A 244 -7.34 4.89 -5.27
CA ALA A 244 -6.94 6.27 -5.49
C ALA A 244 -8.09 7.00 -6.20
N GLU A 245 -8.70 7.96 -5.51
CA GLU A 245 -9.71 8.84 -6.10
C GLU A 245 -9.10 9.66 -7.25
N ASP A 246 -9.96 10.09 -8.18
CA ASP A 246 -9.55 10.87 -9.35
C ASP A 246 -8.65 12.04 -8.94
N ALA A 247 -7.46 12.08 -9.52
CA ALA A 247 -6.55 13.20 -9.37
C ALA A 247 -7.16 14.42 -10.08
N VAL A 248 -7.28 15.55 -9.37
CA VAL A 248 -7.57 16.85 -10.01
C VAL A 248 -6.24 17.57 -10.23
N ASP A 249 -5.40 17.60 -9.21
CA ASP A 249 -4.01 18.05 -9.31
C ASP A 249 -3.06 16.85 -9.45
N VAL A 250 -1.85 17.08 -9.99
CA VAL A 250 -0.84 16.03 -10.16
C VAL A 250 -0.45 15.44 -8.80
N LYS A 251 -0.46 14.11 -8.72
CA LYS A 251 -0.10 13.34 -7.52
C LYS A 251 1.06 12.42 -7.80
N TYR A 252 2.05 12.43 -6.91
CA TYR A 252 3.14 11.48 -6.86
C TYR A 252 3.08 10.68 -5.56
N VAL A 253 3.28 9.38 -5.67
CA VAL A 253 3.39 8.48 -4.52
C VAL A 253 4.59 7.55 -4.69
N SER A 254 5.16 7.14 -3.57
CA SER A 254 5.97 5.93 -3.52
C SER A 254 5.21 4.84 -2.76
N GLN A 255 5.38 3.59 -3.16
CA GLN A 255 4.73 2.46 -2.50
C GLN A 255 5.74 1.34 -2.28
N VAL A 256 5.77 0.81 -1.06
CA VAL A 256 6.54 -0.38 -0.70
C VAL A 256 5.58 -1.41 -0.16
N TRP A 257 5.42 -2.52 -0.88
CA TRP A 257 4.70 -3.69 -0.41
C TRP A 257 5.64 -4.59 0.38
N ILE A 258 5.15 -5.16 1.47
CA ILE A 258 5.91 -6.06 2.33
C ILE A 258 5.39 -7.48 2.14
N ARG A 259 6.32 -8.40 1.88
CA ARG A 259 6.09 -9.80 1.57
C ARG A 259 6.27 -10.67 2.81
N ALA A 260 5.50 -11.74 2.89
CA ALA A 260 5.58 -12.71 3.99
C ALA A 260 6.95 -13.41 4.05
N GLY A 261 7.62 -13.54 2.90
CA GLY A 261 8.97 -14.09 2.76
C GLY A 261 9.85 -13.24 1.85
N GLU A 262 10.94 -13.85 1.37
CA GLU A 262 11.92 -13.19 0.51
C GLU A 262 11.37 -12.87 -0.88
N TYR A 263 11.58 -11.62 -1.31
CA TYR A 263 11.14 -11.12 -2.60
C TYR A 263 12.31 -10.77 -3.51
N ASN A 264 12.28 -11.37 -4.69
CA ASN A 264 13.22 -11.14 -5.77
C ASN A 264 12.53 -10.39 -6.90
N GLY A 265 12.95 -9.14 -7.14
CA GLY A 265 12.40 -8.28 -8.20
C GLY A 265 13.50 -7.73 -9.10
N VAL A 266 13.14 -7.41 -10.34
CA VAL A 266 14.01 -6.70 -11.27
C VAL A 266 13.56 -5.25 -11.34
N PRO A 267 14.43 -4.26 -11.09
CA PRO A 267 14.08 -2.85 -11.20
C PRO A 267 13.65 -2.50 -12.63
N SER A 268 12.83 -1.47 -12.79
CA SER A 268 12.74 -0.81 -14.10
C SER A 268 13.86 0.22 -14.27
N ARG A 269 14.45 0.70 -13.17
CA ARG A 269 15.51 1.70 -13.18
C ARG A 269 16.49 1.49 -12.03
N ARG A 270 17.78 1.57 -12.34
CA ARG A 270 18.87 1.73 -11.39
C ARG A 270 19.31 3.19 -11.37
N LEU A 271 19.56 3.77 -10.20
CA LEU A 271 20.05 5.14 -10.07
C LEU A 271 21.57 5.19 -10.22
N LYS A 272 22.10 6.33 -10.68
CA LYS A 272 23.57 6.53 -10.77
C LYS A 272 24.19 6.74 -9.38
N THR A 273 23.40 7.31 -8.47
CA THR A 273 23.76 7.60 -7.08
C THR A 273 22.56 7.24 -6.22
N ALA A 274 22.79 6.51 -5.12
CA ALA A 274 21.74 6.17 -4.17
C ALA A 274 21.22 7.42 -3.43
N ILE A 275 19.93 7.44 -3.11
CA ILE A 275 19.21 8.57 -2.48
C ILE A 275 18.46 8.19 -1.20
#